data_AF-A0A175RIM3-F1
#
_entry.id   AF-A0A175RIM3-F1
#
_cell.length_a   1.000
_cell.length_b   1.000
_cell.length_c   1.000
_cell.angle_alpha   90.00
_cell.angle_beta   90.00
_cell.angle_gamma   90.00
#
_symmetry.space_group_name_H-M   'P 1'
#
loop_
_entity.id
_entity.type
_entity.pdbx_description
1 polymer ?
#
loop_
_entity_poly.entity_id
_entity_poly.type
_entity_poly.pdbx_seq_one_letter_code
_entity_poly.pdbx_strand_id
1 'polypeptide(L)' 'MSEFVRDNPAAAPEEPDAFGIDLVDGDEPSVRLLVRGELPDSLEHDGRTWVATDETHDPGDDGPPIAVFRPQD' A
#
# COMPACT_ATOMS: atom_id res chain seq x y z
N MET A 1 11.46 24.11 -18.74
CA MET A 1 11.27 22.68 -18.46
C MET A 1 11.49 22.52 -16.98
N SER A 2 10.46 22.16 -16.20
CA SER A 2 10.67 21.84 -14.79
C SER A 2 11.09 20.39 -14.70
N GLU A 3 12.31 20.16 -14.24
CA GLU A 3 12.88 18.86 -13.94
C GLU A 3 12.04 18.18 -12.85
N PHE A 4 11.49 17.02 -13.15
CA PHE A 4 10.93 16.14 -12.13
C PHE A 4 12.09 15.52 -11.37
N VAL A 5 12.47 16.12 -10.25
CA VAL A 5 13.36 15.49 -9.27
C VAL A 5 12.58 14.33 -8.65
N ARG A 6 12.92 13.11 -9.03
CA ARG A 6 12.62 11.91 -8.24
C ARG A 6 13.50 11.99 -7.00
N ASP A 7 12.94 12.49 -5.90
CA ASP A 7 13.55 12.43 -4.56
C ASP A 7 13.32 11.03 -3.96
N ASN A 8 13.70 10.00 -4.71
CA ASN A 8 13.85 8.67 -4.15
C ASN A 8 15.17 8.10 -4.69
N PRO A 9 16.27 8.21 -3.94
CA PRO A 9 17.50 7.52 -4.32
C PRO A 9 17.17 6.04 -4.50
N ALA A 10 17.74 5.42 -5.53
CA ALA A 10 17.61 3.98 -5.77
C ALA A 10 17.77 3.22 -4.46
N ALA A 11 16.79 2.36 -4.16
CA ALA A 11 16.69 1.61 -2.92
C ALA A 11 18.09 1.12 -2.49
N ALA A 12 18.54 1.61 -1.35
CA ALA A 12 19.72 1.07 -0.70
C ALA A 12 19.47 -0.44 -0.45
N PRO A 13 20.49 -1.30 -0.52
CA PRO A 13 20.32 -2.75 -0.65
C PRO A 13 19.66 -3.48 0.54
N GLU A 14 19.06 -2.77 1.50
CA GLU A 14 18.46 -3.32 2.71
C GLU A 14 17.25 -2.50 3.21
N GLU A 15 16.57 -1.71 2.35
CA GLU A 15 15.28 -1.14 2.78
C GLU A 15 14.32 -2.30 3.09
N PRO A 16 13.75 -2.35 4.32
CA PRO A 16 12.91 -3.47 4.74
C PRO A 16 11.76 -3.64 3.74
N ASP A 17 11.39 -4.89 3.47
CA ASP A 17 10.29 -5.23 2.56
C ASP A 17 9.12 -4.26 2.82
N ALA A 18 8.79 -3.50 1.78
CA ALA A 18 7.69 -2.57 1.81
C ALA A 18 6.50 -3.26 1.15
N PHE A 19 5.33 -3.18 1.77
CA PHE A 19 4.08 -3.64 1.21
C PHE A 19 3.22 -2.44 0.85
N GLY A 20 2.61 -2.49 -0.34
CA GLY A 20 1.49 -1.61 -0.66
C GLY A 20 0.23 -2.13 0.03
N ILE A 21 -0.59 -1.23 0.55
CA ILE A 21 -1.93 -1.54 1.03
C ILE A 21 -2.91 -0.62 0.30
N ASP A 22 -3.89 -1.19 -0.37
CA ASP A 22 -5.03 -0.45 -0.92
C ASP A 22 -6.25 -0.66 -0.02
N LEU A 23 -6.73 0.43 0.57
CA LEU A 23 -8.00 0.48 1.28
C LEU A 23 -9.12 0.68 0.24
N VAL A 24 -9.98 -0.33 0.06
CA VAL A 24 -11.03 -0.30 -0.96
C VAL A 24 -12.41 -0.39 -0.31
N ASP A 25 -13.19 0.70 -0.39
CA ASP A 25 -14.57 0.75 0.08
C ASP A 25 -15.53 0.80 -1.12
N GLY A 26 -16.09 -0.36 -1.48
CA GLY A 26 -17.01 -0.48 -2.62
C GLY A 26 -16.43 0.10 -3.92
N ASP A 27 -17.14 1.10 -4.47
CA ASP A 27 -16.79 1.82 -5.70
C ASP A 27 -16.03 3.14 -5.43
N GLU A 28 -15.72 3.46 -4.17
CA GLU A 28 -14.93 4.65 -3.84
C GLU A 28 -13.47 4.50 -4.30
N PRO A 29 -12.79 5.62 -4.62
CA PRO A 29 -11.38 5.59 -4.95
C PRO A 29 -10.56 4.95 -3.83
N SER A 30 -9.67 4.03 -4.16
CA SER A 30 -8.83 3.37 -3.17
C SER A 30 -7.79 4.32 -2.57
N VAL A 31 -7.55 4.17 -1.26
CA VAL A 31 -6.47 4.89 -0.56
C VAL A 31 -5.26 3.96 -0.47
N ARG A 32 -4.12 4.42 -1.02
CA ARG A 32 -2.87 3.65 -1.01
C ARG A 32 -1.98 4.05 0.16
N LEU A 33 -1.61 3.08 0.98
CA LEU A 33 -0.64 3.19 2.07
C LEU A 33 0.60 2.34 1.76
N LEU A 34 1.75 2.77 2.27
CA LEU A 34 2.99 1.99 2.23
C LEU A 34 3.36 1.60 3.65
N VAL A 35 3.46 0.30 3.90
CA VAL A 35 3.86 -0.25 5.20
C VAL A 35 5.24 -0.87 5.06
N ARG A 36 6.13 -0.59 6.02
CA ARG A 36 7.47 -1.16 6.08
C ARG A 36 7.49 -2.30 7.09
N GLY A 37 8.14 -3.40 6.75
CA GLY A 37 8.21 -4.58 7.60
C GLY A 37 7.05 -5.53 7.31
N GLU A 38 6.50 -6.16 8.34
CA GLU A 38 5.46 -7.17 8.17
C GLU A 38 4.11 -6.54 7.80
N LEU A 39 3.41 -7.16 6.84
CA LEU A 39 2.04 -6.78 6.49
C LEU A 39 1.10 -7.16 7.65
N PRO A 40 0.35 -6.20 8.22
CA PRO A 40 -0.57 -6.50 9.31
C PRO A 40 -1.84 -7.21 8.81
N ASP A 41 -2.51 -7.97 9.67
CA ASP A 41 -3.82 -8.56 9.32
C ASP A 41 -4.96 -7.53 9.32
N SER A 42 -4.78 -6.42 10.03
CA SER A 42 -5.74 -5.31 10.11
C SER A 42 -5.06 -3.98 10.46
N LEU A 43 -5.71 -2.85 10.15
CA LEU A 43 -5.25 -1.52 10.50
C LEU A 43 -6.42 -0.57 10.79
N GLU A 44 -6.14 0.53 11.49
CA GLU A 44 -7.10 1.63 11.67
C GLU A 44 -6.78 2.79 10.72
N HIS A 45 -7.78 3.26 9.99
CA HIS A 45 -7.67 4.41 9.09
C HIS A 45 -9.01 5.17 9.01
N ASP A 46 -8.97 6.49 9.11
CA ASP A 46 -10.16 7.36 9.12
C ASP A 46 -11.24 6.98 10.16
N GLY A 47 -10.80 6.47 11.32
CA GLY A 47 -11.70 6.04 12.40
C GLY A 47 -12.46 4.75 12.10
N ARG A 48 -12.05 4.00 11.07
CA ARG A 48 -12.57 2.67 10.72
C ARG A 48 -11.46 1.63 10.82
N THR A 49 -11.85 0.41 11.13
CA THR A 49 -10.96 -0.77 11.06
C THR A 49 -11.03 -1.36 9.67
N TRP A 50 -9.87 -1.68 9.10
CA TRP A 50 -9.71 -2.29 7.79
C TRP A 50 -9.01 -3.63 7.95
N VAL A 51 -9.47 -4.66 7.26
CA VAL A 51 -8.97 -6.03 7.39
C VAL A 51 -8.39 -6.49 6.05
N ALA A 52 -7.24 -7.15 6.11
CA ALA A 52 -6.60 -7.74 4.95
C ALA A 52 -7.52 -8.78 4.30
N THR A 53 -7.57 -8.78 2.98
CA THR A 53 -8.23 -9.83 2.20
C THR A 53 -7.19 -10.71 1.50
N ASP A 54 -7.66 -11.79 0.88
CA ASP A 54 -6.83 -12.61 -0.01
C ASP A 54 -6.65 -11.97 -1.41
N GLU A 55 -7.17 -10.75 -1.62
CA GLU A 55 -7.04 -10.02 -2.89
C GLU A 55 -5.74 -9.20 -2.93
N THR A 56 -5.14 -9.10 -4.11
CA THR A 56 -3.96 -8.27 -4.37
C THR A 56 -4.15 -7.43 -5.61
N HIS A 57 -3.70 -6.17 -5.58
CA HIS A 57 -3.61 -5.34 -6.77
C HIS A 57 -2.24 -5.44 -7.44
N ASP A 58 -2.25 -5.26 -8.76
CA ASP A 58 -1.05 -5.23 -9.58
C ASP A 58 -0.23 -3.96 -9.26
N PRO A 59 1.05 -4.09 -8.88
CA PRO A 59 1.89 -2.95 -8.58
C PRO A 59 2.56 -2.29 -9.79
N GLY A 60 2.34 -2.81 -11.01
CA GLY A 60 3.13 -2.50 -12.20
C GLY A 60 4.48 -3.23 -12.22
N ASP A 61 5.34 -2.89 -13.20
CA ASP A 61 6.56 -3.63 -13.54
C ASP A 61 7.59 -3.81 -12.40
N ASP A 62 7.68 -2.88 -11.43
CA ASP A 62 8.74 -2.89 -10.40
C ASP A 62 8.25 -2.44 -9.01
N GLY A 63 6.94 -2.51 -8.74
CA GLY A 63 6.38 -2.10 -7.44
C GLY A 63 6.25 -3.27 -6.45
N PRO A 64 6.21 -2.98 -5.13
CA PRO A 64 5.98 -4.01 -4.12
C PRO A 64 4.56 -4.59 -4.23
N PRO A 65 4.32 -5.86 -3.80
CA PRO A 65 2.98 -6.43 -3.75
C PRO A 65 2.00 -5.50 -3.02
N ILE A 66 0.79 -5.38 -3.56
CA ILE A 66 -0.25 -4.50 -3.00
C ILE A 66 -1.36 -5.38 -2.45
N ALA A 67 -1.44 -5.47 -1.12
CA ALA A 67 -2.53 -6.13 -0.44
C ALA A 67 -3.78 -5.25 -0.46
N VAL A 68 -4.95 -5.87 -0.58
CA VAL A 68 -6.23 -5.15 -0.51
C VAL A 68 -6.82 -5.32 0.89
N PHE A 69 -7.28 -4.22 1.45
CA PHE A 69 -7.99 -4.19 2.72
C PHE A 69 -9.40 -3.64 2.53
N ARG A 70 -10.36 -4.21 3.26
CA ARG A 70 -11.77 -3.80 3.23
C ARG A 70 -12.20 -3.34 4.63
N PRO A 71 -13.14 -2.39 4.74
CA PRO A 71 -13.62 -1.97 6.05
C PRO A 71 -14.31 -3.14 6.75
N GLN A 72 -14.06 -3.28 8.05
CA GLN A 72 -14.80 -4.20 8.91
C GLN A 72 -16.14 -3.54 9.25
N ASP A 73 -17.26 -4.17 8.86
CA ASP A 73 -18.62 -3.79 9.27
C ASP A 73 -18.80 -3.76 10.79
#